data_AF-A0A952ANH2-F1
#
_entry.id   AF-A0A952ANH2-F1
#
_cell.length_a   1.000
_cell.length_b   1.000
_cell.length_c   1.000
_cell.angle_alpha   90.00
_cell.angle_beta   90.00
_cell.angle_gamma   90.00
#
_symmetry.space_group_name_H-M   'P 1'
#
loop_
_entity.id
_entity.type
_entity.pdbx_description
1 polymer ?
#
loop_
_entity_poly.entity_id
_entity_poly.type
_entity_poly.pdbx_seq_one_letter_code
_entity_poly.pdbx_strand_id
1 'polypeptide(L)'
;MNNLDTKLGENKKLLDDYLQNLLDFIENNSQDREVYDDIKEIIYDKLSKIDTISKADIKNILKEIGSPKDIFDIEIDDKKNLSGLKFYEKFQKSGIYRDNENAIFLGLSKLVAKKLEINIFWARIIWIVLIFPFGFGVGLYLLAGIILPLKDKDYKNISIGKYLLNQIFISLGDLLKNTIKIILLLPLNFFKLIKILWNFFINNIWGIISKFVYILFALFFIGILVGFITILAFKFGHFTLANYEILALMPQTLIWGIIFGVLWSFIFMIFSINKIFSKSKVHIGLFYTGITIAFVSLFLGITGGVELFGKYNGVQNLTISNSYDLKDFDKDTLNIDIFPNSNYNSLFTNITGVKVLPSNDDKIKIENNKKIFISNNEFDKIKKYLSQIEVKFQKNNTLSINKDGLSGAIKVLPFVYTEDEITLYLPKDLKYNIFGRTYLINAHTSNKYDYLENYSWQNCSNSEIYYSESEESFVCDLDDYQFVQAKNNYIIDKLMQNFDNISSITHKVKHKRNYGSEFDWNIEETQFKANTLYFTISDMSLEIDAKVDYTFNDETKDVIFSDFEVKDVEINDYNFDKIYYEKFEGIDGKIE
;
A
#
# COMPACT_ATOMS: atom_id res chain seq x y z
N MET A 1 -15.59 -7.19 -54.09
CA MET A 1 -16.13 -8.39 -53.40
C MET A 1 -17.30 -9.04 -54.15
N ASN A 2 -18.37 -8.31 -54.52
CA ASN A 2 -19.59 -8.91 -55.11
C ASN A 2 -19.47 -9.75 -56.41
N ASN A 3 -18.36 -9.66 -57.17
CA ASN A 3 -18.16 -10.42 -58.42
C ASN A 3 -17.37 -11.73 -58.21
N LEU A 4 -16.62 -11.84 -57.11
CA LEU A 4 -15.74 -12.97 -56.83
C LEU A 4 -16.47 -14.07 -56.05
N ASP A 5 -17.38 -13.67 -55.16
CA ASP A 5 -18.34 -14.58 -54.51
C ASP A 5 -19.23 -15.32 -55.51
N THR A 6 -19.64 -14.65 -56.60
CA THR A 6 -20.43 -15.26 -57.67
C THR A 6 -19.60 -16.25 -58.50
N LYS A 7 -18.31 -15.98 -58.71
CA LYS A 7 -17.37 -16.88 -59.40
C LYS A 7 -16.99 -18.10 -58.57
N LEU A 8 -16.95 -17.98 -57.24
CA LEU A 8 -16.58 -19.06 -56.32
C LEU A 8 -17.67 -20.13 -56.17
N GLY A 9 -18.96 -19.74 -56.23
CA GLY A 9 -20.10 -20.66 -56.18
C GLY A 9 -20.00 -21.67 -55.03
N GLU A 10 -20.19 -22.96 -55.32
CA GLU A 10 -20.09 -24.06 -54.35
C GLU A 10 -18.67 -24.28 -53.79
N ASN A 11 -17.63 -23.78 -54.48
CA ASN A 11 -16.24 -23.94 -54.05
C ASN A 11 -15.84 -22.95 -52.95
N LYS A 12 -16.70 -21.97 -52.63
CA LYS A 12 -16.48 -20.98 -51.56
C LYS A 12 -16.20 -21.63 -50.20
N LYS A 13 -16.92 -22.72 -49.89
CA LYS A 13 -16.78 -23.42 -48.61
C LYS A 13 -15.35 -23.91 -48.35
N LEU A 14 -14.63 -24.34 -49.39
CA LEU A 14 -13.25 -24.82 -49.26
C LEU A 14 -12.28 -23.71 -48.87
N LEU A 15 -12.50 -22.50 -49.38
CA LEU A 15 -11.70 -21.33 -49.05
C LEU A 15 -12.02 -20.83 -47.64
N ASP A 16 -13.32 -20.78 -47.30
CA ASP A 16 -13.78 -20.34 -45.98
C ASP A 16 -13.25 -21.28 -44.87
N ASP A 17 -13.28 -22.60 -45.09
CA ASP A 17 -12.72 -23.59 -44.14
C ASP A 17 -11.21 -23.38 -43.90
N TYR A 18 -10.45 -23.00 -44.94
CA TYR A 18 -9.02 -22.70 -44.81
C TYR A 18 -8.78 -21.39 -44.05
N LEU A 19 -9.51 -20.33 -44.39
CA LEU A 19 -9.40 -19.02 -43.73
C LEU A 19 -9.80 -19.11 -42.25
N GLN A 20 -10.79 -19.95 -41.92
CA GLN A 20 -11.18 -20.18 -40.54
C GLN A 20 -10.10 -20.93 -39.76
N ASN A 21 -9.52 -21.98 -40.35
CA ASN A 21 -8.38 -22.69 -39.73
C ASN A 21 -7.18 -21.75 -39.50
N LEU A 22 -6.91 -20.85 -40.44
CA LEU A 22 -5.87 -19.82 -40.29
C LEU A 22 -6.18 -18.84 -39.15
N LEU A 23 -7.42 -18.37 -39.01
CA LEU A 23 -7.85 -17.52 -37.89
C LEU A 23 -7.71 -18.22 -36.56
N ASP A 24 -8.26 -19.42 -36.44
CA ASP A 24 -8.21 -20.22 -35.21
C ASP A 24 -6.75 -20.48 -34.81
N PHE A 25 -5.85 -20.70 -35.77
CA PHE A 25 -4.43 -20.87 -35.50
C PHE A 25 -3.77 -19.58 -35.00
N ILE A 26 -4.09 -18.42 -35.59
CA ILE A 26 -3.56 -17.12 -35.19
C ILE A 26 -4.02 -16.74 -33.77
N GLU A 27 -5.30 -16.96 -33.46
CA GLU A 27 -5.88 -16.66 -32.15
C GLU A 27 -5.33 -17.58 -31.05
N ASN A 28 -5.24 -18.89 -31.31
CA ASN A 28 -4.70 -19.85 -30.34
C ASN A 28 -3.19 -19.67 -30.06
N ASN A 29 -2.45 -19.01 -30.97
CA ASN A 29 -1.00 -18.79 -30.83
C ASN A 29 -0.63 -17.31 -30.61
N SER A 30 -1.60 -16.45 -30.29
CA SER A 30 -1.42 -15.01 -30.02
C SER A 30 -0.62 -14.27 -31.10
N GLN A 31 -0.82 -14.60 -32.37
CA GLN A 31 -0.15 -13.94 -33.50
C GLN A 31 -0.91 -12.68 -33.94
N ASP A 32 -0.24 -11.80 -34.68
CA ASP A 32 -0.85 -10.55 -35.16
C ASP A 32 -1.94 -10.83 -36.19
N ARG A 33 -3.11 -10.22 -35.99
CA ARG A 33 -4.27 -10.38 -36.86
C ARG A 33 -4.06 -9.69 -38.21
N GLU A 34 -3.12 -8.75 -38.33
CA GLU A 34 -2.75 -8.14 -39.62
C GLU A 34 -2.27 -9.19 -40.65
N VAL A 35 -1.57 -10.25 -40.19
CA VAL A 35 -1.08 -11.33 -41.06
C VAL A 35 -2.23 -12.12 -41.71
N TYR A 36 -3.37 -12.24 -41.01
CA TYR A 36 -4.55 -12.87 -41.58
C TYR A 36 -5.08 -12.08 -42.79
N ASP A 37 -5.17 -10.77 -42.66
CA ASP A 37 -5.70 -9.90 -43.71
C ASP A 37 -4.75 -9.87 -44.93
N ASP A 38 -3.44 -9.86 -44.72
CA ASP A 38 -2.43 -9.93 -45.79
C ASP A 38 -2.52 -11.25 -46.59
N ILE A 39 -2.56 -12.39 -45.90
CA ILE A 39 -2.66 -13.70 -46.56
C ILE A 39 -3.99 -13.82 -47.32
N LYS A 40 -5.07 -13.34 -46.70
CA LYS A 40 -6.40 -13.29 -47.32
C LYS A 40 -6.39 -12.45 -48.58
N GLU A 41 -5.76 -11.27 -48.56
CA GLU A 41 -5.63 -10.40 -49.73
C GLU A 41 -4.86 -11.09 -50.87
N ILE A 42 -3.75 -11.78 -50.57
CA ILE A 42 -2.97 -12.54 -51.56
C ILE A 42 -3.82 -13.63 -52.21
N ILE A 43 -4.62 -14.37 -51.43
CA ILE A 43 -5.51 -15.42 -51.96
C ILE A 43 -6.52 -14.81 -52.93
N TYR A 44 -7.18 -13.72 -52.50
CA TYR A 44 -8.19 -13.06 -53.31
C TYR A 44 -7.62 -12.43 -54.58
N ASP A 45 -6.42 -11.83 -54.52
CA ASP A 45 -5.75 -11.31 -55.71
C ASP A 45 -5.45 -12.42 -56.73
N LYS A 46 -4.94 -13.57 -56.27
CA LYS A 46 -4.69 -14.73 -57.14
C LYS A 46 -5.96 -15.30 -57.75
N LEU A 47 -7.04 -15.41 -56.98
CA LEU A 47 -8.32 -15.92 -57.48
C LEU A 47 -9.00 -14.95 -58.47
N SER A 48 -8.80 -13.64 -58.30
CA SER A 48 -9.39 -12.62 -59.18
C SER A 48 -8.91 -12.71 -60.63
N LYS A 49 -7.68 -13.22 -60.81
CA LYS A 49 -6.99 -13.38 -62.10
C LYS A 49 -7.48 -14.60 -62.90
N ILE A 50 -8.37 -15.41 -62.32
CA ILE A 50 -8.93 -16.61 -62.95
C ILE A 50 -10.37 -16.33 -63.39
N ASP A 51 -10.66 -16.60 -64.67
CA ASP A 51 -11.98 -16.30 -65.24
C ASP A 51 -13.06 -17.27 -64.74
N THR A 52 -12.76 -18.56 -64.65
CA THR A 52 -13.64 -19.61 -64.10
C THR A 52 -12.89 -20.41 -63.03
N ILE A 53 -13.31 -20.29 -61.76
CA ILE A 53 -12.58 -20.87 -60.62
C ILE A 53 -13.05 -22.31 -60.39
N SER A 54 -12.16 -23.29 -60.64
CA SER A 54 -12.42 -24.69 -60.29
C SER A 54 -11.90 -25.04 -58.89
N LYS A 55 -12.39 -26.16 -58.34
CA LYS A 55 -11.89 -26.70 -57.06
C LYS A 55 -10.39 -27.02 -57.07
N ALA A 56 -9.84 -27.35 -58.24
CA ALA A 56 -8.41 -27.62 -58.40
C ALA A 56 -7.58 -26.34 -58.27
N ASP A 57 -8.09 -25.21 -58.78
CA ASP A 57 -7.39 -23.92 -58.73
C ASP A 57 -7.26 -23.42 -57.29
N ILE A 58 -8.33 -23.51 -56.50
CA ILE A 58 -8.29 -23.15 -55.08
C ILE A 58 -7.29 -24.04 -54.33
N LYS A 59 -7.32 -25.35 -54.55
CA LYS A 59 -6.36 -26.26 -53.90
C LYS A 59 -4.91 -25.97 -54.27
N ASN A 60 -4.63 -25.60 -55.51
CA ASN A 60 -3.28 -25.25 -55.95
C ASN A 60 -2.80 -23.95 -55.29
N ILE A 61 -3.66 -22.92 -55.23
CA ILE A 61 -3.34 -21.65 -54.56
C ILE A 61 -3.10 -21.88 -53.06
N LEU A 62 -3.98 -22.62 -52.38
CA LEU A 62 -3.81 -22.92 -50.95
C LEU A 62 -2.55 -23.75 -50.68
N LYS A 63 -2.20 -24.67 -51.58
CA LYS A 63 -0.96 -25.45 -51.49
C LYS A 63 0.29 -24.59 -51.69
N GLU A 64 0.23 -23.58 -52.55
CA GLU A 64 1.33 -22.63 -52.77
C GLU A 64 1.54 -21.73 -51.54
N ILE A 65 0.46 -21.38 -50.84
CA ILE A 65 0.51 -20.56 -49.61
C ILE A 65 0.98 -21.38 -48.40
N GLY A 66 0.67 -22.67 -48.36
CA GLY A 66 1.05 -23.58 -47.28
C GLY A 66 -0.06 -23.73 -46.22
N SER A 67 0.08 -24.70 -45.31
CA SER A 67 -0.84 -24.80 -44.18
C SER A 67 -0.53 -23.73 -43.13
N PRO A 68 -1.50 -23.31 -42.28
CA PRO A 68 -1.23 -22.39 -41.18
C PRO A 68 0.00 -22.81 -40.34
N LYS A 69 0.16 -24.11 -40.12
CA LYS A 69 1.31 -24.66 -39.41
C LYS A 69 2.63 -24.42 -40.16
N ASP A 70 2.68 -24.64 -41.47
CA ASP A 70 3.90 -24.43 -42.27
C ASP A 70 4.32 -22.95 -42.36
N ILE A 71 3.35 -22.04 -42.33
CA ILE A 71 3.56 -20.59 -42.39
C ILE A 71 4.24 -20.08 -41.10
N PHE A 72 3.85 -20.64 -39.95
CA PHE A 72 4.29 -20.15 -38.63
C PHE A 72 5.31 -21.07 -37.92
N ASP A 73 5.60 -22.28 -38.42
CA ASP A 73 6.55 -23.24 -37.80
C ASP A 73 7.98 -22.66 -37.64
N ILE A 74 8.37 -21.66 -38.45
CA ILE A 74 9.70 -21.01 -38.33
C ILE A 74 9.78 -20.06 -37.14
N GLU A 75 8.70 -19.38 -36.76
CA GLU A 75 8.72 -18.39 -35.66
C GLU A 75 8.35 -18.99 -34.29
N ILE A 76 7.55 -20.06 -34.28
CA ILE A 76 7.08 -20.72 -33.06
C ILE A 76 8.21 -21.51 -32.38
N ASP A 77 9.10 -22.12 -33.16
CA ASP A 77 10.21 -22.92 -32.63
C ASP A 77 11.30 -22.06 -31.98
N ASP A 78 11.59 -20.88 -32.54
CA ASP A 78 12.53 -19.92 -31.95
C ASP A 78 11.98 -19.30 -30.65
N LYS A 79 10.69 -18.91 -30.61
CA LYS A 79 10.07 -18.34 -29.41
C LYS A 79 9.97 -19.35 -28.25
N LYS A 80 9.65 -20.62 -28.52
CA LYS A 80 9.64 -21.70 -27.49
C LYS A 80 11.04 -22.01 -26.94
N ASN A 81 12.09 -21.88 -27.75
CA ASN A 81 13.48 -22.08 -27.32
C ASN A 81 14.08 -20.91 -26.50
N LEU A 82 13.36 -19.79 -26.40
CA LEU A 82 13.73 -18.57 -25.67
C LEU A 82 13.03 -18.44 -24.31
N SER A 83 11.86 -19.05 -24.13
CA SER A 83 11.12 -19.11 -22.86
C SER A 83 11.83 -20.05 -21.87
N GLY A 84 12.51 -19.48 -20.87
CA GLY A 84 13.29 -20.21 -19.85
C GLY A 84 14.78 -19.82 -19.79
N LEU A 85 15.27 -19.04 -20.76
CA LEU A 85 16.64 -18.52 -20.76
C LEU A 85 16.78 -17.26 -19.91
N LYS A 86 17.94 -17.09 -19.27
CA LYS A 86 18.29 -15.84 -18.57
C LYS A 86 18.54 -14.71 -19.58
N PHE A 87 18.38 -13.46 -19.16
CA PHE A 87 18.44 -12.30 -20.06
C PHE A 87 19.73 -12.23 -20.91
N TYR A 88 20.88 -12.60 -20.34
CA TYR A 88 22.17 -12.57 -21.04
C TYR A 88 22.33 -13.73 -22.03
N GLU A 89 21.70 -14.88 -21.78
CA GLU A 89 21.65 -16.01 -22.72
C GLU A 89 20.77 -15.66 -23.91
N LYS A 90 19.64 -14.98 -23.65
CA LYS A 90 18.78 -14.41 -24.69
C LYS A 90 19.52 -13.41 -25.58
N PHE A 91 20.28 -12.48 -24.99
CA PHE A 91 21.09 -11.52 -25.74
C PHE A 91 22.19 -12.18 -26.58
N GLN A 92 22.83 -13.23 -26.08
CA GLN A 92 23.87 -13.94 -26.81
C GLN A 92 23.30 -14.70 -28.01
N LYS A 93 22.16 -15.40 -27.83
CA LYS A 93 21.45 -16.08 -28.92
C LYS A 93 20.91 -15.11 -29.96
N SER A 94 20.43 -13.93 -29.56
CA SER A 94 19.89 -12.91 -30.48
C SER A 94 20.96 -12.06 -31.19
N GLY A 95 22.24 -12.42 -31.04
CA GLY A 95 23.35 -11.68 -31.66
C GLY A 95 23.62 -10.30 -31.06
N ILE A 96 23.12 -10.02 -29.85
CA ILE A 96 23.31 -8.76 -29.11
C ILE A 96 24.42 -9.00 -28.07
N TYR A 97 25.64 -9.15 -28.55
CA TYR A 97 26.82 -9.38 -27.73
C TYR A 97 27.94 -8.40 -28.08
N ARG A 98 28.79 -8.11 -27.10
CA ARG A 98 29.97 -7.26 -27.27
C ARG A 98 31.15 -8.09 -27.77
N ASP A 99 31.74 -7.62 -28.85
CA ASP A 99 32.98 -8.18 -29.42
C ASP A 99 34.17 -7.37 -28.89
N ASN A 100 34.96 -8.00 -28.03
CA ASN A 100 36.09 -7.38 -27.36
C ASN A 100 37.41 -7.52 -28.13
N GLU A 101 37.48 -8.40 -29.15
CA GLU A 101 38.69 -8.56 -29.94
C GLU A 101 38.99 -7.24 -30.66
N ASN A 102 40.17 -6.65 -30.47
CA ASN A 102 40.54 -5.35 -31.06
C ASN A 102 39.57 -4.18 -30.74
N ALA A 103 38.81 -4.25 -29.64
CA ALA A 103 37.94 -3.15 -29.21
C ALA A 103 38.72 -2.08 -28.43
N ILE A 104 38.47 -0.80 -28.74
CA ILE A 104 39.11 0.33 -28.03
C ILE A 104 38.54 0.48 -26.62
N PHE A 105 37.21 0.42 -26.46
CA PHE A 105 36.55 0.39 -25.15
C PHE A 105 35.38 -0.60 -25.21
N LEU A 106 35.35 -1.58 -24.30
CA LEU A 106 34.25 -2.53 -24.00
C LEU A 106 33.49 -3.20 -25.18
N GLY A 107 33.97 -3.11 -26.42
CA GLY A 107 33.34 -3.71 -27.61
C GLY A 107 32.01 -3.07 -28.05
N LEU A 108 31.50 -2.06 -27.35
CA LEU A 108 30.14 -1.53 -27.56
C LEU A 108 29.97 -0.80 -28.89
N SER A 109 30.98 -0.04 -29.32
CA SER A 109 30.92 0.67 -30.60
C SER A 109 30.91 -0.29 -31.79
N LYS A 110 31.48 -1.49 -31.65
CA LYS A 110 31.39 -2.54 -32.68
C LYS A 110 29.98 -3.10 -32.77
N LEU A 111 29.36 -3.35 -31.63
CA LEU A 111 27.96 -3.81 -31.57
C LEU A 111 27.01 -2.76 -32.18
N VAL A 112 27.14 -1.48 -31.78
CA VAL A 112 26.31 -0.38 -32.32
C VAL A 112 26.54 -0.21 -33.83
N ALA A 113 27.80 -0.24 -34.29
CA ALA A 113 28.11 -0.17 -35.71
C ALA A 113 27.53 -1.34 -36.51
N LYS A 114 27.61 -2.57 -35.98
CA LYS A 114 27.05 -3.77 -36.62
C LYS A 114 25.52 -3.72 -36.68
N LYS A 115 24.85 -3.28 -35.61
CA LYS A 115 23.38 -3.24 -35.56
C LYS A 115 22.77 -2.09 -36.35
N LEU A 116 23.47 -0.96 -36.48
CA LEU A 116 23.01 0.21 -37.25
C LEU A 116 23.61 0.28 -38.66
N GLU A 117 24.43 -0.70 -39.06
CA GLU A 117 25.14 -0.75 -40.34
C GLU A 117 25.94 0.52 -40.67
N ILE A 118 26.40 1.24 -39.64
CA ILE A 118 27.19 2.46 -39.77
C ILE A 118 28.70 2.17 -39.62
N ASN A 119 29.53 3.04 -40.19
CA ASN A 119 30.97 3.00 -39.94
C ASN A 119 31.26 3.13 -38.43
N ILE A 120 32.15 2.28 -37.92
CA ILE A 120 32.57 2.26 -36.50
C ILE A 120 33.05 3.61 -35.98
N PHE A 121 33.60 4.46 -36.86
CA PHE A 121 33.97 5.83 -36.54
C PHE A 121 32.77 6.64 -36.03
N TRP A 122 31.63 6.59 -36.74
CA TRP A 122 30.41 7.31 -36.36
C TRP A 122 29.78 6.76 -35.08
N ALA A 123 29.83 5.44 -34.89
CA ALA A 123 29.38 4.82 -33.64
C ALA A 123 30.15 5.36 -32.42
N ARG A 124 31.44 5.74 -32.57
CA ARG A 124 32.23 6.36 -31.50
C ARG A 124 31.84 7.83 -31.26
N ILE A 125 31.52 8.58 -32.32
CA ILE A 125 31.07 9.97 -32.20
C ILE A 125 29.75 10.05 -31.43
N ILE A 126 28.82 9.11 -31.63
CA ILE A 126 27.55 9.04 -30.85
C ILE A 126 27.84 9.02 -29.35
N TRP A 127 28.75 8.15 -28.90
CA TRP A 127 29.12 8.07 -27.49
C TRP A 127 29.80 9.35 -26.99
N ILE A 128 30.65 9.98 -27.80
CA ILE A 128 31.30 11.25 -27.45
C ILE A 128 30.25 12.37 -27.29
N VAL A 129 29.26 12.44 -28.18
CA VAL A 129 28.17 13.42 -28.09
C VAL A 129 27.32 13.19 -26.84
N LEU A 130 27.01 11.93 -26.50
CA LEU A 130 26.25 11.56 -25.30
C LEU A 130 26.96 11.89 -23.97
N ILE A 131 28.27 12.17 -23.99
CA ILE A 131 29.01 12.64 -22.80
C ILE A 131 28.66 14.11 -22.46
N PHE A 132 28.33 14.93 -23.46
CA PHE A 132 28.15 16.38 -23.28
C PHE A 132 26.93 16.80 -22.44
N PRO A 133 25.76 16.13 -22.47
CA PRO A 133 24.74 16.37 -21.45
C PRO A 133 25.07 15.57 -20.18
N PHE A 134 25.62 16.26 -19.16
CA PHE A 134 25.76 15.78 -17.78
C PHE A 134 26.59 14.49 -17.56
N GLY A 135 27.40 14.05 -18.54
CA GLY A 135 28.18 12.81 -18.40
C GLY A 135 27.34 11.53 -18.45
N PHE A 136 26.06 11.62 -18.83
CA PHE A 136 25.13 10.48 -18.87
C PHE A 136 25.60 9.37 -19.83
N GLY A 137 26.23 9.76 -20.95
CA GLY A 137 26.81 8.82 -21.91
C GLY A 137 27.87 7.90 -21.30
N VAL A 138 28.64 8.35 -20.30
CA VAL A 138 29.64 7.49 -19.63
C VAL A 138 28.94 6.41 -18.80
N GLY A 139 27.92 6.80 -18.03
CA GLY A 139 27.13 5.86 -17.22
C GLY A 139 26.44 4.80 -18.08
N LEU A 140 25.77 5.23 -19.16
CA LEU A 140 25.14 4.31 -20.12
C LEU A 140 26.14 3.36 -20.77
N TYR A 141 27.34 3.85 -21.12
CA TYR A 141 28.38 3.02 -21.73
C TYR A 141 28.87 1.93 -20.78
N LEU A 142 29.12 2.27 -19.51
CA LEU A 142 29.54 1.29 -18.51
C LEU A 142 28.44 0.27 -18.20
N LEU A 143 27.20 0.74 -18.08
CA LEU A 143 26.04 -0.09 -17.80
C LEU A 143 25.76 -1.08 -18.94
N ALA A 144 25.84 -0.62 -20.20
CA ALA A 144 25.77 -1.49 -21.37
C ALA A 144 26.91 -2.53 -21.38
N GLY A 145 28.11 -2.15 -20.95
CA GLY A 145 29.23 -3.07 -20.80
C GLY A 145 29.00 -4.19 -19.78
N ILE A 146 28.26 -3.90 -18.70
CA ILE A 146 27.94 -4.89 -17.65
C ILE A 146 26.80 -5.81 -18.08
N ILE A 147 25.78 -5.27 -18.74
CA ILE A 147 24.58 -6.02 -19.13
C ILE A 147 24.86 -6.93 -20.31
N LEU A 148 25.61 -6.48 -21.32
CA LEU A 148 25.75 -7.21 -22.57
C LEU A 148 26.79 -8.34 -22.48
N PRO A 149 26.47 -9.55 -22.98
CA PRO A 149 27.37 -10.70 -22.92
C PRO A 149 28.55 -10.53 -23.88
N LEU A 150 29.68 -11.17 -23.56
CA LEU A 150 30.82 -11.24 -24.48
C LEU A 150 30.61 -12.35 -25.50
N LYS A 151 31.04 -12.09 -26.74
CA LYS A 151 30.94 -13.04 -27.86
C LYS A 151 31.57 -14.41 -27.53
N ASP A 152 32.78 -14.39 -26.99
CA ASP A 152 33.64 -15.58 -26.89
C ASP A 152 33.53 -16.31 -25.54
N LYS A 153 32.53 -15.96 -24.70
CA LYS A 153 32.33 -16.58 -23.39
C LYS A 153 31.01 -17.33 -23.35
N ASP A 154 31.04 -18.56 -22.84
CA ASP A 154 29.84 -19.32 -22.53
C ASP A 154 29.38 -19.00 -21.09
N TYR A 155 28.10 -18.63 -20.95
CA TYR A 155 27.49 -18.25 -19.68
C TYR A 155 26.45 -19.27 -19.17
N LYS A 156 26.39 -20.45 -19.79
CA LYS A 156 25.46 -21.53 -19.42
C LYS A 156 25.63 -21.89 -17.94
N ASN A 157 24.52 -22.01 -17.21
CA ASN A 157 24.45 -22.35 -15.78
C ASN A 157 25.04 -21.33 -14.79
N ILE A 158 25.32 -20.09 -15.19
CA ILE A 158 25.79 -19.03 -14.27
C ILE A 158 24.60 -18.34 -13.59
N SER A 159 24.70 -17.93 -12.32
CA SER A 159 23.65 -17.12 -11.68
C SER A 159 23.74 -15.65 -12.10
N ILE A 160 22.63 -14.91 -12.09
CA ILE A 160 22.60 -13.49 -12.53
C ILE A 160 23.61 -12.63 -11.75
N GLY A 161 23.70 -12.81 -10.43
CA GLY A 161 24.67 -12.07 -9.61
C GLY A 161 26.13 -12.38 -9.98
N LYS A 162 26.47 -13.65 -10.22
CA LYS A 162 27.82 -14.07 -10.62
C LYS A 162 28.17 -13.57 -12.03
N TYR A 163 27.19 -13.52 -12.93
CA TYR A 163 27.34 -12.91 -14.25
C TYR A 163 27.71 -11.43 -14.15
N LEU A 164 26.91 -10.62 -13.43
CA LEU A 164 27.14 -9.17 -13.30
C LEU A 164 28.49 -8.87 -12.65
N LEU A 165 28.86 -9.59 -11.58
CA LEU A 165 30.17 -9.42 -10.95
C LEU A 165 31.33 -9.72 -11.91
N ASN A 166 31.25 -10.83 -12.66
CA ASN A 166 32.30 -11.18 -13.62
C ASN A 166 32.42 -10.11 -14.71
N GLN A 167 31.29 -9.58 -15.19
CA GLN A 167 31.27 -8.51 -16.18
C GLN A 167 31.86 -7.20 -15.67
N ILE A 168 31.62 -6.85 -14.40
CA ILE A 168 32.24 -5.69 -13.75
C ILE A 168 33.76 -5.85 -13.73
N PHE A 169 34.28 -6.98 -13.26
CA PHE A 169 35.73 -7.21 -13.19
C PHE A 169 36.40 -7.17 -14.57
N ILE A 170 35.79 -7.80 -15.57
CA ILE A 170 36.31 -7.77 -16.95
C ILE A 170 36.28 -6.36 -17.52
N SER A 171 35.17 -5.65 -17.36
CA SER A 171 35.01 -4.30 -17.89
C SER A 171 35.98 -3.31 -17.26
N LEU A 172 36.20 -3.39 -15.95
CA LEU A 172 37.23 -2.59 -15.26
C LEU A 172 38.64 -2.91 -15.76
N GLY A 173 38.97 -4.20 -15.92
CA GLY A 173 40.28 -4.63 -16.42
C GLY A 173 40.57 -4.15 -17.84
N ASP A 174 39.58 -4.22 -18.74
CA ASP A 174 39.69 -3.74 -20.12
C ASP A 174 39.82 -2.21 -20.17
N LEU A 175 39.03 -1.49 -19.37
CA LEU A 175 39.11 -0.03 -19.28
C LEU A 175 40.49 0.43 -18.86
N LEU A 176 41.10 -0.19 -17.85
CA LEU A 176 42.45 0.14 -17.38
C LEU A 176 43.52 -0.16 -18.45
N LYS A 177 43.46 -1.34 -19.09
CA LYS A 177 44.42 -1.71 -20.14
C LYS A 177 44.38 -0.77 -21.35
N ASN A 178 43.18 -0.39 -21.77
CA ASN A 178 43.00 0.42 -22.97
C ASN A 178 43.13 1.92 -22.71
N THR A 179 42.74 2.43 -21.54
CA THR A 179 43.03 3.84 -21.15
C THR A 179 44.52 4.12 -21.20
N ILE A 180 45.35 3.23 -20.66
CA ILE A 180 46.82 3.39 -20.69
C ILE A 180 47.34 3.44 -22.14
N LYS A 181 46.89 2.54 -23.02
CA LYS A 181 47.28 2.55 -24.45
C LYS A 181 46.85 3.82 -25.18
N ILE A 182 45.65 4.31 -24.90
CA ILE A 182 45.06 5.48 -25.59
C ILE A 182 45.71 6.77 -25.11
N ILE A 183 45.94 6.93 -23.81
CA ILE A 183 46.67 8.07 -23.24
C ILE A 183 48.08 8.17 -23.85
N LEU A 184 48.73 7.03 -24.13
CA LEU A 184 50.06 6.97 -24.73
C LEU A 184 50.09 7.29 -26.24
N LEU A 185 48.96 7.14 -26.96
CA LEU A 185 48.85 7.27 -28.42
C LEU A 185 48.05 8.49 -28.90
N LEU A 186 47.49 9.29 -27.97
CA LEU A 186 46.70 10.47 -28.31
C LEU A 186 47.60 11.64 -28.75
N PRO A 187 47.47 12.17 -29.98
CA PRO A 187 48.20 13.36 -30.37
C PRO A 187 47.72 14.57 -29.56
N LEU A 188 48.64 15.44 -29.14
CA LEU A 188 48.37 16.66 -28.36
C LEU A 188 47.23 17.54 -28.93
N ASN A 189 46.99 17.47 -30.25
CA ASN A 189 45.92 18.19 -30.94
C ASN A 189 44.48 17.74 -30.54
N PHE A 190 44.31 16.53 -29.98
CA PHE A 190 43.01 16.06 -29.50
C PHE A 190 42.51 16.83 -28.27
N PHE A 191 43.40 17.17 -27.34
CA PHE A 191 43.07 18.00 -26.18
C PHE A 191 42.65 19.42 -26.58
N LYS A 192 43.18 19.94 -27.69
CA LYS A 192 42.76 21.23 -28.26
C LYS A 192 41.31 21.18 -28.75
N LEU A 193 40.90 20.07 -29.37
CA LEU A 193 39.54 19.86 -29.89
C LEU A 193 38.53 19.68 -28.75
N ILE A 194 38.88 18.92 -27.70
CA ILE A 194 38.08 18.84 -26.46
C ILE A 194 37.92 20.21 -25.82
N LYS A 195 39.00 21.00 -25.72
CA LYS A 195 38.95 22.33 -25.11
C LYS A 195 38.04 23.29 -25.89
N ILE A 196 38.02 23.19 -27.22
CA ILE A 196 37.11 23.97 -28.09
C ILE A 196 35.65 23.56 -27.85
N LEU A 197 35.36 22.24 -27.86
CA LEU A 197 34.01 21.73 -27.60
C LEU A 197 33.54 22.06 -26.16
N TRP A 198 34.44 21.97 -25.19
CA TRP A 198 34.19 22.34 -23.80
C TRP A 198 33.86 23.83 -23.66
N ASN A 199 34.65 24.70 -24.28
CA ASN A 199 34.40 26.14 -24.27
C ASN A 199 33.09 26.50 -25.00
N PHE A 200 32.77 25.82 -26.10
CA PHE A 200 31.50 26.01 -26.81
C PHE A 200 30.30 25.61 -25.95
N PHE A 201 30.38 24.45 -25.27
CA PHE A 201 29.34 23.95 -24.39
C PHE A 201 29.15 24.86 -23.17
N ILE A 202 30.22 25.24 -22.48
CA ILE A 202 30.16 26.14 -21.32
C ILE A 202 29.65 27.52 -21.72
N ASN A 203 30.09 28.10 -22.83
CA ASN A 203 29.70 29.47 -23.16
C ASN A 203 28.26 29.56 -23.71
N ASN A 204 27.77 28.54 -24.43
CA ASN A 204 26.46 28.61 -25.10
C ASN A 204 25.36 27.85 -24.35
N ILE A 205 25.66 26.67 -23.80
CA ILE A 205 24.65 25.79 -23.20
C ILE A 205 24.51 26.05 -21.69
N TRP A 206 25.62 26.26 -20.97
CA TRP A 206 25.56 26.58 -19.53
C TRP A 206 24.79 27.88 -19.24
N GLY A 207 24.89 28.88 -20.13
CA GLY A 207 24.14 30.12 -20.02
C GLY A 207 22.62 29.94 -20.06
N ILE A 208 22.14 28.94 -20.81
CA ILE A 208 20.70 28.60 -20.91
C ILE A 208 20.28 27.74 -19.71
N ILE A 209 21.06 26.71 -19.40
CA ILE A 209 20.78 25.79 -18.28
C ILE A 209 20.75 26.56 -16.96
N SER A 210 21.73 27.44 -16.70
CA SER A 210 21.78 28.22 -15.47
C SER A 210 20.55 29.12 -15.29
N LYS A 211 20.05 29.76 -16.35
CA LYS A 211 18.80 30.54 -16.28
C LYS A 211 17.59 29.67 -15.94
N PHE A 212 17.48 28.49 -16.54
CA PHE A 212 16.41 27.55 -16.24
C PHE A 212 16.45 27.11 -14.77
N VAL A 213 17.64 26.83 -14.24
CA VAL A 213 17.83 26.50 -12.81
C VAL A 213 17.39 27.67 -11.91
N TYR A 214 17.76 28.91 -12.23
CA TYR A 214 17.33 30.07 -11.44
C TYR A 214 15.82 30.32 -11.50
N ILE A 215 15.16 30.00 -12.62
CA ILE A 215 13.70 30.08 -12.75
C ILE A 215 13.03 29.06 -11.82
N LEU A 216 13.47 27.80 -11.84
CA LEU A 216 12.96 26.77 -10.94
C LEU A 216 13.16 27.16 -9.47
N PHE A 217 14.34 27.70 -9.15
CA PHE A 217 14.67 28.17 -7.80
C PHE A 217 13.78 29.35 -7.38
N ALA A 218 13.49 30.31 -8.26
CA ALA A 218 12.58 31.41 -7.98
C ALA A 218 11.14 30.94 -7.74
N LEU A 219 10.63 30.02 -8.58
CA LEU A 219 9.29 29.44 -8.42
C LEU A 219 9.12 28.70 -7.10
N PHE A 220 10.15 27.97 -6.66
CA PHE A 220 10.15 27.29 -5.37
C PHE A 220 9.96 28.26 -4.21
N PHE A 221 10.71 29.37 -4.18
CA PHE A 221 10.58 30.37 -3.12
C PHE A 221 9.29 31.18 -3.19
N ILE A 222 8.73 31.41 -4.39
CA ILE A 222 7.39 31.98 -4.53
C ILE A 222 6.33 31.08 -3.88
N GLY A 223 6.41 29.76 -4.08
CA GLY A 223 5.51 28.81 -3.44
C GLY A 223 5.54 28.88 -1.91
N ILE A 224 6.74 28.94 -1.32
CA ILE A 224 6.92 29.11 0.13
C ILE A 224 6.29 30.44 0.61
N LEU A 225 6.50 31.51 -0.15
CA LEU A 225 6.02 32.85 0.21
C LEU A 225 4.50 32.96 0.13
N VAL A 226 3.88 32.37 -0.90
CA VAL A 226 2.41 32.26 -1.01
C VAL A 226 1.87 31.45 0.15
N GLY A 227 2.45 30.29 0.48
CA GLY A 227 2.03 29.48 1.62
C GLY A 227 2.06 30.28 2.93
N PHE A 228 3.12 31.06 3.16
CA PHE A 228 3.23 31.93 4.33
C PHE A 228 2.21 33.08 4.34
N ILE A 229 2.01 33.78 3.21
CA ILE A 229 0.98 34.82 3.09
C ILE A 229 -0.39 34.24 3.38
N THR A 230 -0.66 33.02 2.92
CA THR A 230 -1.94 32.33 3.18
C THR A 230 -2.12 32.09 4.69
N ILE A 231 -1.09 31.60 5.38
CA ILE A 231 -1.07 31.44 6.85
C ILE A 231 -1.28 32.78 7.57
N LEU A 232 -0.65 33.86 7.11
CA LEU A 232 -0.85 35.21 7.68
C LEU A 232 -2.24 35.77 7.38
N ALA A 233 -2.79 35.55 6.19
CA ALA A 233 -4.14 35.95 5.83
C ALA A 233 -5.17 35.21 6.70
N PHE A 234 -4.94 33.92 7.00
CA PHE A 234 -5.73 33.19 7.99
C PHE A 234 -5.63 33.81 9.39
N LYS A 235 -4.46 34.35 9.78
CA LYS A 235 -4.28 35.07 11.06
C LYS A 235 -5.04 36.41 11.10
N PHE A 236 -5.05 37.20 10.05
CA PHE A 236 -5.69 38.53 10.08
C PHE A 236 -7.15 38.54 9.63
N GLY A 237 -7.61 37.50 8.94
CA GLY A 237 -8.93 37.45 8.29
C GLY A 237 -10.10 36.95 9.13
N HIS A 238 -9.97 36.76 10.45
CA HIS A 238 -11.03 36.21 11.32
C HIS A 238 -11.70 34.93 10.77
N PHE A 239 -10.95 34.08 10.04
CA PHE A 239 -11.47 32.83 9.51
C PHE A 239 -11.67 31.83 10.65
N THR A 240 -12.92 31.43 10.90
CA THR A 240 -13.28 30.45 11.94
C THR A 240 -13.07 29.01 11.45
N LEU A 241 -11.82 28.57 11.32
CA LEU A 241 -11.53 27.22 11.84
C LEU A 241 -11.30 27.42 13.34
N ALA A 242 -11.79 26.51 14.18
CA ALA A 242 -11.71 26.57 15.65
C ALA A 242 -10.27 26.61 16.25
N ASN A 243 -9.25 26.97 15.45
CA ASN A 243 -7.82 26.80 15.67
C ASN A 243 -7.00 28.10 15.44
N TYR A 244 -7.61 29.30 15.52
CA TYR A 244 -6.88 30.59 15.51
C TYR A 244 -5.75 30.65 16.56
N GLU A 245 -5.86 29.86 17.62
CA GLU A 245 -4.91 29.82 18.74
C GLU A 245 -3.58 29.12 18.43
N ILE A 246 -3.47 28.26 17.41
CA ILE A 246 -2.28 27.42 17.20
C ILE A 246 -1.00 28.25 16.98
N LEU A 247 -1.08 29.33 16.19
CA LEU A 247 0.07 30.20 15.92
C LEU A 247 0.43 31.10 17.12
N ALA A 248 -0.55 31.47 17.93
CA ALA A 248 -0.34 32.29 19.14
C ALA A 248 0.32 31.49 20.28
N LEU A 249 0.28 30.17 20.20
CA LEU A 249 0.75 29.25 21.24
C LEU A 249 2.11 28.58 20.91
N MET A 250 2.66 28.84 19.72
CA MET A 250 4.02 28.42 19.36
C MET A 250 5.07 29.15 20.21
N PRO A 251 6.19 28.49 20.58
CA PRO A 251 7.33 29.19 21.15
C PRO A 251 7.73 30.40 20.31
N GLN A 252 8.05 31.52 20.97
CA GLN A 252 8.48 32.73 20.26
C GLN A 252 9.69 32.46 19.36
N THR A 253 10.58 31.57 19.79
CA THR A 253 11.73 31.05 19.05
C THR A 253 11.32 30.47 17.70
N LEU A 254 10.32 29.60 17.68
CA LEU A 254 9.78 28.99 16.45
C LEU A 254 9.17 30.04 15.52
N ILE A 255 8.40 30.99 16.07
CA ILE A 255 7.79 32.09 15.30
C ILE A 255 8.88 32.92 14.61
N TRP A 256 9.94 33.30 15.33
CA TRP A 256 11.08 34.01 14.75
C TRP A 256 11.79 33.16 13.70
N GLY A 257 11.96 31.85 13.93
CA GLY A 257 12.49 30.92 12.94
C GLY A 257 11.72 30.93 11.62
N ILE A 258 10.39 30.92 11.69
CA ILE A 258 9.51 31.03 10.51
C ILE A 258 9.67 32.41 9.83
N ILE A 259 9.68 33.51 10.59
CA ILE A 259 9.84 34.87 10.04
C ILE A 259 11.18 34.99 9.28
N PHE A 260 12.29 34.57 9.88
CA PHE A 260 13.58 34.54 9.20
C PHE A 260 13.58 33.56 8.02
N GLY A 261 12.81 32.48 8.12
CA GLY A 261 12.53 31.50 7.07
C GLY A 261 11.86 32.09 5.83
N VAL A 262 11.02 33.10 6.02
CA VAL A 262 10.40 33.84 4.91
C VAL A 262 11.35 34.90 4.37
N LEU A 263 12.10 35.57 5.25
CA LEU A 263 13.06 36.59 4.86
C LEU A 263 14.18 36.04 3.96
N TRP A 264 14.80 34.89 4.29
CA TRP A 264 15.82 34.32 3.38
C TRP A 264 15.22 33.86 2.06
N SER A 265 14.00 33.31 2.08
CA SER A 265 13.26 32.92 0.88
C SER A 265 13.07 34.11 -0.08
N PHE A 266 12.70 35.27 0.45
CA PHE A 266 12.55 36.50 -0.32
C PHE A 266 13.89 37.01 -0.89
N ILE A 267 14.97 36.95 -0.10
CA ILE A 267 16.31 37.34 -0.54
C ILE A 267 16.80 36.45 -1.69
N PHE A 268 16.58 35.13 -1.59
CA PHE A 268 16.94 34.18 -2.64
C PHE A 268 16.08 34.30 -3.89
N MET A 269 14.80 34.65 -3.73
CA MET A 269 13.93 35.01 -4.85
C MET A 269 14.48 36.22 -5.61
N ILE A 270 14.80 37.31 -4.91
CA ILE A 270 15.39 38.52 -5.52
C ILE A 270 16.73 38.20 -6.19
N PHE A 271 17.59 37.43 -5.52
CA PHE A 271 18.88 37.00 -6.07
C PHE A 271 18.70 36.24 -7.39
N SER A 272 17.73 35.35 -7.45
CA SER A 272 17.46 34.50 -8.62
C SER A 272 16.84 35.28 -9.77
N ILE A 273 15.84 36.11 -9.48
CA ILE A 273 15.25 37.03 -10.46
C ILE A 273 16.33 37.93 -11.05
N ASN A 274 17.20 38.52 -10.22
CA ASN A 274 18.29 39.36 -10.71
C ASN A 274 19.27 38.59 -11.61
N LYS A 275 19.59 37.33 -11.28
CA LYS A 275 20.41 36.46 -12.15
C LYS A 275 19.75 36.09 -13.48
N ILE A 276 18.42 36.03 -13.54
CA ILE A 276 17.68 35.76 -14.78
C ILE A 276 17.74 36.97 -15.71
N PHE A 277 17.47 38.17 -15.19
CA PHE A 277 17.24 39.38 -15.99
C PHE A 277 18.49 40.27 -16.20
N SER A 278 19.48 40.21 -15.31
CA SER A 278 20.66 41.07 -15.39
C SER A 278 21.91 40.34 -15.88
N LYS A 279 22.70 40.97 -16.76
CA LYS A 279 24.08 40.58 -17.06
C LYS A 279 25.08 41.07 -15.99
N SER A 280 24.64 41.90 -15.04
CA SER A 280 25.51 42.47 -14.01
C SER A 280 25.89 41.42 -12.95
N LYS A 281 27.05 41.61 -12.34
CA LYS A 281 27.45 40.82 -11.17
C LYS A 281 26.53 41.23 -10.02
N VAL A 282 25.59 40.36 -9.64
CA VAL A 282 24.84 40.50 -8.39
C VAL A 282 25.87 40.58 -7.26
N HIS A 283 25.68 41.53 -6.33
CA HIS A 283 26.54 41.63 -5.16
C HIS A 283 26.55 40.29 -4.43
N ILE A 284 27.72 39.64 -4.39
CA ILE A 284 27.93 38.37 -3.68
C ILE A 284 27.48 38.46 -2.21
N GLY A 285 27.49 39.68 -1.65
CA GLY A 285 26.92 40.00 -0.35
C GLY A 285 25.46 39.57 -0.18
N LEU A 286 24.60 39.75 -1.19
CA LEU A 286 23.18 39.32 -1.12
C LEU A 286 23.04 37.80 -0.97
N PHE A 287 23.93 37.05 -1.63
CA PHE A 287 23.96 35.59 -1.49
C PHE A 287 24.39 35.20 -0.09
N TYR A 288 25.47 35.80 0.44
CA TYR A 288 25.93 35.53 1.80
C TYR A 288 24.92 35.96 2.85
N THR A 289 24.21 37.08 2.68
CA THR A 289 23.13 37.49 3.59
C THR A 289 21.95 36.53 3.57
N GLY A 290 21.60 35.98 2.40
CA GLY A 290 20.57 34.94 2.30
C GLY A 290 20.97 33.69 3.08
N ILE A 291 22.23 33.24 2.91
CA ILE A 291 22.77 32.09 3.64
C ILE A 291 22.78 32.32 5.15
N THR A 292 23.24 33.48 5.63
CA THR A 292 23.30 33.74 7.07
C THR A 292 21.92 33.75 7.71
N ILE A 293 20.92 34.36 7.05
CA ILE A 293 19.54 34.37 7.53
C ILE A 293 18.94 32.96 7.49
N ALA A 294 19.30 32.13 6.49
CA ALA A 294 18.89 30.73 6.44
C ALA A 294 19.40 29.94 7.64
N PHE A 295 20.68 30.10 8.00
CA PHE A 295 21.25 29.45 9.19
C PHE A 295 20.59 29.92 10.48
N VAL A 296 20.31 31.23 10.62
CA VAL A 296 19.58 31.77 11.77
C VAL A 296 18.16 31.19 11.85
N SER A 297 17.45 31.15 10.72
CA SER A 297 16.11 30.54 10.64
C SER A 297 16.13 29.07 11.03
N LEU A 298 17.09 28.29 10.51
CA LEU A 298 17.22 26.87 10.81
C LEU A 298 17.55 26.65 12.29
N PHE A 299 18.48 27.42 12.86
CA PHE A 299 18.80 27.34 14.27
C PHE A 299 17.59 27.64 15.16
N LEU A 300 16.86 28.73 14.87
CA LEU A 300 15.65 29.12 15.60
C LEU A 300 14.49 28.12 15.42
N GLY A 301 14.37 27.53 14.22
CA GLY A 301 13.39 26.50 13.93
C GLY A 301 13.68 25.21 14.72
N ILE A 302 14.94 24.79 14.76
CA ILE A 302 15.36 23.62 15.55
C ILE A 302 15.16 23.87 17.04
N THR A 303 15.62 25.01 17.57
CA THR A 303 15.46 25.32 19.00
C THR A 303 14.00 25.47 19.40
N GLY A 304 13.19 26.14 18.57
CA GLY A 304 11.76 26.26 18.78
C GLY A 304 11.01 24.93 18.67
N GLY A 305 11.45 24.04 17.77
CA GLY A 305 10.95 22.67 17.70
C GLY A 305 11.28 21.87 18.96
N VAL A 306 12.53 21.90 19.41
CA VAL A 306 12.97 21.23 20.65
C VAL A 306 12.23 21.78 21.87
N GLU A 307 12.03 23.10 21.95
CA GLU A 307 11.27 23.73 23.03
C GLU A 307 9.80 23.26 23.00
N LEU A 308 9.18 23.20 21.83
CA LEU A 308 7.81 22.72 21.67
C LEU A 308 7.68 21.25 22.10
N PHE A 309 8.53 20.35 21.60
CA PHE A 309 8.51 18.94 21.97
C PHE A 309 8.88 18.72 23.44
N GLY A 310 9.78 19.52 23.98
CA GLY A 310 10.17 19.50 25.39
C GLY A 310 8.99 19.72 26.33
N LYS A 311 7.99 20.53 25.94
CA LYS A 311 6.78 20.75 26.73
C LYS A 311 5.94 19.48 26.92
N TYR A 312 6.00 18.52 25.99
CA TYR A 312 5.19 17.30 25.98
C TYR A 312 5.99 16.00 26.19
N ASN A 313 7.28 16.11 26.52
CA ASN A 313 8.18 14.95 26.71
C ASN A 313 8.07 14.30 28.10
N GLY A 314 6.96 14.49 28.81
CA GLY A 314 6.73 13.94 30.15
C GLY A 314 5.39 13.25 30.25
N VAL A 315 5.21 12.44 31.29
CA VAL A 315 3.92 11.83 31.63
C VAL A 315 3.63 12.14 33.08
N GLN A 316 2.51 12.82 33.32
CA GLN A 316 2.00 13.11 34.66
C GLN A 316 0.77 12.28 34.93
N ASN A 317 0.65 11.75 36.14
CA ASN A 317 -0.53 11.04 36.59
C ASN A 317 -1.32 11.93 37.55
N LEU A 318 -2.62 12.04 37.32
CA LEU A 318 -3.54 12.76 38.18
C LEU A 318 -4.74 11.85 38.46
N THR A 319 -4.91 11.47 39.72
CA THR A 319 -6.11 10.75 40.17
C THR A 319 -7.08 11.74 40.78
N ILE A 320 -8.31 11.76 40.26
CA ILE A 320 -9.41 12.58 40.75
C ILE A 320 -10.46 11.64 41.31
N SER A 321 -10.79 11.78 42.59
CA SER A 321 -11.76 10.93 43.27
C SER A 321 -12.90 11.78 43.79
N ASN A 322 -14.12 11.49 43.35
CA ASN A 322 -15.34 12.09 43.89
C ASN A 322 -16.24 10.97 44.46
N SER A 323 -16.98 11.29 45.52
CA SER A 323 -17.97 10.39 46.12
C SER A 323 -19.33 11.08 46.11
N TYR A 324 -20.36 10.32 45.76
CA TYR A 324 -21.73 10.80 45.60
C TYR A 324 -22.68 9.92 46.42
N ASP A 325 -23.51 10.56 47.24
CA ASP A 325 -24.54 9.87 48.02
C ASP A 325 -25.68 9.40 47.12
N LEU A 326 -26.15 8.17 47.33
CA LEU A 326 -27.25 7.53 46.58
C LEU A 326 -28.65 7.91 47.09
N LYS A 327 -28.77 8.82 48.06
CA LYS A 327 -30.02 9.11 48.78
C LYS A 327 -31.14 9.72 47.93
N ASP A 328 -30.84 10.10 46.68
CA ASP A 328 -31.78 10.71 45.74
C ASP A 328 -32.30 9.73 44.66
N PHE A 329 -32.00 8.43 44.75
CA PHE A 329 -32.43 7.42 43.78
C PHE A 329 -33.69 6.67 44.23
N ASP A 330 -34.74 6.71 43.40
CA ASP A 330 -36.05 6.09 43.66
C ASP A 330 -36.14 4.60 43.23
N LYS A 331 -35.07 3.99 42.68
CA LYS A 331 -35.11 2.61 42.14
C LYS A 331 -33.84 1.81 42.41
N ASP A 332 -34.01 0.49 42.41
CA ASP A 332 -32.97 -0.54 42.62
C ASP A 332 -31.89 -0.59 41.53
N THR A 333 -32.16 -0.04 40.33
CA THR A 333 -31.25 -0.11 39.17
C THR A 333 -30.79 1.29 38.73
N LEU A 334 -29.48 1.46 38.59
CA LEU A 334 -28.79 2.67 38.13
C LEU A 334 -28.48 2.59 36.63
N ASN A 335 -28.82 3.62 35.86
CA ASN A 335 -28.38 3.73 34.47
C ASN A 335 -27.10 4.57 34.42
N ILE A 336 -26.02 4.04 33.84
CA ILE A 336 -24.74 4.74 33.71
C ILE A 336 -24.54 5.08 32.25
N ASP A 337 -24.37 6.38 31.96
CA ASP A 337 -24.17 6.90 30.62
C ASP A 337 -22.80 7.60 30.56
N ILE A 338 -21.91 7.05 29.75
CA ILE A 338 -20.51 7.47 29.69
C ILE A 338 -20.29 8.25 28.40
N PHE A 339 -20.10 9.57 28.54
CA PHE A 339 -19.86 10.53 27.46
C PHE A 339 -20.99 10.70 26.43
N PRO A 340 -22.20 11.12 26.85
CA PRO A 340 -23.36 11.25 25.96
C PRO A 340 -23.24 12.28 24.84
N ASN A 341 -22.29 13.23 24.94
CA ASN A 341 -22.17 14.36 24.02
C ASN A 341 -20.76 14.42 23.41
N SER A 342 -20.56 13.72 22.29
CA SER A 342 -19.27 13.58 21.60
C SER A 342 -18.79 14.82 20.82
N ASN A 343 -19.51 15.94 20.90
CA ASN A 343 -19.24 17.14 20.08
C ASN A 343 -18.05 17.99 20.54
N TYR A 344 -17.37 17.64 21.64
CA TYR A 344 -16.17 18.36 22.08
C TYR A 344 -14.91 17.67 21.56
N ASN A 345 -14.27 18.32 20.57
CA ASN A 345 -12.90 18.12 20.05
C ASN A 345 -12.12 16.95 20.70
N SER A 346 -12.45 15.72 20.29
CA SER A 346 -11.94 14.45 20.80
C SER A 346 -10.51 14.13 20.38
N LEU A 347 -9.81 15.05 19.70
CA LEU A 347 -8.50 14.78 19.10
C LEU A 347 -7.39 14.55 20.15
N PHE A 348 -7.61 14.95 21.41
CA PHE A 348 -6.57 14.93 22.44
C PHE A 348 -6.99 14.24 23.75
N THR A 349 -8.14 13.56 23.79
CA THR A 349 -8.57 12.79 24.98
C THR A 349 -8.92 11.37 24.56
N ASN A 350 -8.13 10.41 25.00
CA ASN A 350 -8.39 8.99 24.79
C ASN A 350 -8.89 8.33 26.08
N ILE A 351 -9.86 7.43 25.96
CA ILE A 351 -10.36 6.66 27.11
C ILE A 351 -9.81 5.26 26.94
N THR A 352 -9.02 4.82 27.92
CA THR A 352 -8.36 3.52 27.88
C THR A 352 -9.24 2.41 28.42
N GLY A 353 -10.17 2.73 29.31
CA GLY A 353 -11.14 1.78 29.85
C GLY A 353 -12.01 2.37 30.96
N VAL A 354 -13.07 1.64 31.27
CA VAL A 354 -13.98 1.88 32.39
C VAL A 354 -14.01 0.61 33.23
N LYS A 355 -13.64 0.72 34.51
CA LYS A 355 -13.67 -0.37 35.48
C LYS A 355 -14.84 -0.19 36.43
N VAL A 356 -15.64 -1.21 36.63
CA VAL A 356 -16.65 -1.26 37.69
C VAL A 356 -16.20 -2.25 38.74
N LEU A 357 -16.14 -1.82 40.00
CA LEU A 357 -15.70 -2.60 41.15
C LEU A 357 -16.75 -2.55 42.27
N PRO A 358 -16.94 -3.65 43.00
CA PRO A 358 -17.83 -3.68 44.16
C PRO A 358 -17.25 -2.87 45.33
N SER A 359 -18.14 -2.22 46.07
CA SER A 359 -17.85 -1.42 47.26
C SER A 359 -18.72 -1.86 48.43
N ASN A 360 -18.18 -1.79 49.64
CA ASN A 360 -18.96 -1.96 50.88
C ASN A 360 -19.53 -0.62 51.39
N ASP A 361 -19.19 0.49 50.73
CA ASP A 361 -19.70 1.83 51.04
C ASP A 361 -21.12 2.02 50.48
N ASP A 362 -21.93 2.86 51.10
CA ASP A 362 -23.31 3.19 50.66
C ASP A 362 -23.34 4.29 49.57
N LYS A 363 -22.15 4.64 49.05
CA LYS A 363 -21.93 5.73 48.10
C LYS A 363 -21.34 5.21 46.81
N ILE A 364 -21.65 5.90 45.71
CA ILE A 364 -20.93 5.74 44.46
C ILE A 364 -19.63 6.54 44.57
N LYS A 365 -18.49 5.87 44.46
CA LYS A 365 -17.19 6.54 44.32
C LYS A 365 -16.72 6.42 42.88
N ILE A 366 -16.32 7.55 42.30
CA ILE A 366 -15.81 7.65 40.92
C ILE A 366 -14.38 8.14 41.00
N GLU A 367 -13.45 7.32 40.54
CA GLU A 367 -12.04 7.66 40.37
C GLU A 367 -11.73 7.81 38.88
N ASN A 368 -11.18 8.95 38.47
CA ASN A 368 -10.59 9.11 37.15
C ASN A 368 -9.07 9.17 37.28
N ASN A 369 -8.40 8.15 36.76
CA ASN A 369 -6.96 8.11 36.62
C ASN A 369 -6.57 8.70 35.26
N LYS A 370 -6.15 9.97 35.28
CA LYS A 370 -5.66 10.67 34.11
C LYS A 370 -4.16 10.52 33.96
N LYS A 371 -3.70 10.05 32.81
CA LYS A 371 -2.32 10.24 32.34
C LYS A 371 -2.31 11.44 31.40
N ILE A 372 -1.38 12.35 31.62
CA ILE A 372 -1.31 13.62 30.90
C ILE A 372 0.11 13.74 30.33
N PHE A 373 0.20 13.89 29.01
CA PHE A 373 1.48 13.86 28.30
C PHE A 373 2.08 15.26 28.24
N ILE A 374 2.75 15.64 29.32
CA ILE A 374 3.26 16.98 29.58
C ILE A 374 4.46 16.96 30.53
N SER A 375 5.37 17.92 30.36
CA SER A 375 6.45 18.20 31.31
C SER A 375 5.93 18.70 32.67
N ASN A 376 6.67 18.43 33.76
CA ASN A 376 6.29 18.81 35.13
C ASN A 376 6.00 20.33 35.24
N ASN A 377 6.88 21.17 34.68
CA ASN A 377 6.77 22.62 34.79
C ASN A 377 5.49 23.18 34.13
N GLU A 378 5.00 22.54 33.06
CA GLU A 378 3.80 22.95 32.38
C GLU A 378 2.54 22.35 33.03
N PHE A 379 2.64 21.17 33.65
CA PHE A 379 1.54 20.54 34.40
C PHE A 379 0.99 21.42 35.50
N ASP A 380 1.85 22.04 36.32
CA ASP A 380 1.42 22.89 37.43
C ASP A 380 0.58 24.10 36.97
N LYS A 381 0.80 24.58 35.74
CA LYS A 381 0.03 25.70 35.17
C LYS A 381 -1.40 25.31 34.81
N ILE A 382 -1.60 24.06 34.39
CA ILE A 382 -2.90 23.56 33.92
C ILE A 382 -3.65 22.70 34.94
N LYS A 383 -2.97 22.23 36.00
CA LYS A 383 -3.52 21.33 37.03
C LYS A 383 -4.88 21.75 37.57
N LYS A 384 -5.07 23.06 37.82
CA LYS A 384 -6.33 23.62 38.33
C LYS A 384 -7.54 23.49 37.38
N TYR A 385 -7.30 23.35 36.08
CA TYR A 385 -8.36 23.15 35.08
C TYR A 385 -8.69 21.68 34.87
N LEU A 386 -7.86 20.78 35.37
CA LEU A 386 -7.97 19.33 35.18
C LEU A 386 -8.59 18.64 36.41
N SER A 387 -8.85 19.35 37.51
CA SER A 387 -9.18 18.74 38.80
C SER A 387 -10.67 18.42 39.02
N GLN A 388 -11.51 18.44 37.98
CA GLN A 388 -12.95 18.26 38.14
C GLN A 388 -13.54 17.40 37.02
N ILE A 389 -14.26 16.35 37.43
CA ILE A 389 -15.10 15.54 36.55
C ILE A 389 -16.52 16.08 36.57
N GLU A 390 -17.09 16.35 35.40
CA GLU A 390 -18.48 16.78 35.29
C GLU A 390 -19.42 15.57 35.33
N VAL A 391 -19.84 15.23 36.54
CA VAL A 391 -20.84 14.20 36.79
C VAL A 391 -22.22 14.87 36.91
N LYS A 392 -23.17 14.44 36.08
CA LYS A 392 -24.55 14.93 36.10
C LYS A 392 -25.51 13.80 36.42
N PHE A 393 -26.34 14.04 37.43
CA PHE A 393 -27.48 13.20 37.74
C PHE A 393 -28.68 13.70 36.96
N GLN A 394 -29.24 12.86 36.08
CA GLN A 394 -30.43 13.18 35.29
C GLN A 394 -31.69 12.58 35.91
N LYS A 395 -32.86 13.15 35.57
CA LYS A 395 -34.16 12.54 35.87
C LYS A 395 -34.23 11.17 35.18
N ASN A 396 -34.63 10.11 35.91
CA ASN A 396 -34.65 8.68 35.53
C ASN A 396 -33.44 7.83 35.98
N ASN A 397 -32.87 8.05 37.17
CA ASN A 397 -31.76 7.26 37.71
C ASN A 397 -30.55 7.15 36.76
N THR A 398 -30.30 8.20 35.97
CA THR A 398 -29.19 8.18 35.00
C THR A 398 -28.02 9.00 35.51
N LEU A 399 -26.89 8.34 35.73
CA LEU A 399 -25.60 8.93 36.05
C LEU A 399 -24.84 9.19 34.74
N SER A 400 -24.78 10.44 34.33
CA SER A 400 -23.99 10.84 33.16
C SER A 400 -22.61 11.33 33.57
N ILE A 401 -21.59 10.64 33.07
CA ILE A 401 -20.20 11.02 33.25
C ILE A 401 -19.76 11.74 31.97
N ASN A 402 -19.61 13.05 32.03
CA ASN A 402 -19.16 13.84 30.88
C ASN A 402 -17.63 13.96 30.88
N LYS A 403 -17.06 14.22 29.69
CA LYS A 403 -15.64 14.52 29.57
C LYS A 403 -15.38 15.82 30.30
N ASP A 404 -14.32 15.84 31.10
CA ASP A 404 -13.84 17.05 31.72
C ASP A 404 -13.62 18.11 30.65
N GLY A 405 -14.15 19.30 30.87
CA GLY A 405 -13.98 20.42 29.96
C GLY A 405 -12.53 20.89 29.94
N LEU A 406 -11.67 20.22 29.18
CA LEU A 406 -10.28 20.65 28.88
C LEU A 406 -10.22 22.05 28.26
N SER A 407 -11.35 22.65 27.89
CA SER A 407 -11.46 24.03 27.42
C SER A 407 -10.67 25.05 28.24
N GLY A 408 -10.60 24.90 29.57
CA GLY A 408 -9.78 25.77 30.43
C GLY A 408 -8.28 25.51 30.31
N ALA A 409 -7.89 24.24 30.25
CA ALA A 409 -6.50 23.82 30.07
C ALA A 409 -5.96 24.17 28.67
N ILE A 410 -6.77 23.96 27.62
CA ILE A 410 -6.41 24.20 26.21
C ILE A 410 -6.08 25.68 25.96
N LYS A 411 -6.78 26.61 26.65
CA LYS A 411 -6.49 28.05 26.59
C LYS A 411 -5.10 28.41 27.13
N VAL A 412 -4.54 27.58 28.02
CA VAL A 412 -3.24 27.82 28.65
C VAL A 412 -2.15 26.99 27.96
N LEU A 413 -2.46 25.75 27.61
CA LEU A 413 -1.58 24.87 26.87
C LEU A 413 -2.41 24.06 25.86
N PRO A 414 -2.21 24.25 24.55
CA PRO A 414 -2.91 23.49 23.52
C PRO A 414 -2.35 22.07 23.44
N PHE A 415 -3.03 21.18 22.72
CA PHE A 415 -2.52 19.83 22.44
C PHE A 415 -2.19 18.99 23.69
N VAL A 416 -2.86 19.26 24.80
CA VAL A 416 -2.76 18.40 25.99
C VAL A 416 -3.45 17.09 25.68
N TYR A 417 -2.62 16.07 25.42
CA TYR A 417 -3.10 14.70 25.26
C TYR A 417 -3.31 14.09 26.64
N THR A 418 -4.51 13.53 26.87
CA THR A 418 -4.83 12.79 28.09
C THR A 418 -5.33 11.40 27.77
N GLU A 419 -4.96 10.46 28.63
CA GLU A 419 -5.56 9.13 28.71
C GLU A 419 -6.32 9.01 30.02
N ASP A 420 -7.61 8.75 29.92
CA ASP A 420 -8.53 8.64 31.04
C ASP A 420 -8.89 7.16 31.27
N GLU A 421 -8.64 6.66 32.49
CA GLU A 421 -9.17 5.38 32.99
C GLU A 421 -10.13 5.68 34.14
N ILE A 422 -11.40 5.34 33.96
CA ILE A 422 -12.45 5.62 34.94
C ILE A 422 -12.73 4.36 35.75
N THR A 423 -12.67 4.44 37.07
CA THR A 423 -13.05 3.38 38.00
C THR A 423 -14.26 3.80 38.80
N LEU A 424 -15.33 3.01 38.71
CA LEU A 424 -16.58 3.16 39.44
C LEU A 424 -16.61 2.13 40.56
N TYR A 425 -16.71 2.58 41.80
CA TYR A 425 -16.97 1.73 42.96
C TYR A 425 -18.46 1.84 43.28
N LEU A 426 -19.19 0.75 43.06
CA LEU A 426 -20.63 0.68 43.26
C LEU A 426 -20.96 -0.20 44.47
N PRO A 427 -21.97 0.15 45.29
CA PRO A 427 -22.45 -0.73 46.35
C PRO A 427 -22.88 -2.10 45.80
N LYS A 428 -22.62 -3.16 46.56
CA LYS A 428 -22.92 -4.55 46.14
C LYS A 428 -24.41 -4.83 45.93
N ASP A 429 -25.27 -4.13 46.64
CA ASP A 429 -26.73 -4.23 46.55
C ASP A 429 -27.31 -3.46 45.35
N LEU A 430 -26.51 -2.61 44.70
CA LEU A 430 -26.94 -1.80 43.57
C LEU A 430 -26.81 -2.56 42.26
N LYS A 431 -27.91 -2.63 41.50
CA LYS A 431 -27.88 -3.08 40.12
C LYS A 431 -27.63 -1.93 39.16
N TYR A 432 -27.07 -2.20 37.99
CA TYR A 432 -26.87 -1.14 37.01
C TYR A 432 -26.95 -1.60 35.55
N ASN A 433 -27.35 -0.68 34.68
CA ASN A 433 -27.27 -0.80 33.23
C ASN A 433 -26.21 0.18 32.72
N ILE A 434 -25.48 -0.17 31.65
CA ILE A 434 -24.57 0.77 31.01
C ILE A 434 -24.98 1.02 29.56
N PHE A 435 -25.06 2.30 29.19
CA PHE A 435 -25.32 2.76 27.84
C PHE A 435 -24.07 3.45 27.26
N GLY A 436 -23.73 3.19 25.99
CA GLY A 436 -22.61 3.83 25.29
C GLY A 436 -21.59 2.86 24.67
N ARG A 437 -20.29 3.20 24.70
CA ARG A 437 -19.19 2.38 24.15
C ARG A 437 -18.85 1.22 25.10
N THR A 438 -19.68 0.17 25.07
CA THR A 438 -19.64 -0.95 26.01
C THR A 438 -18.38 -1.82 25.95
N TYR A 439 -17.64 -1.79 24.82
CA TYR A 439 -16.35 -2.48 24.67
C TYR A 439 -15.23 -1.95 25.57
N LEU A 440 -15.41 -0.80 26.21
CA LEU A 440 -14.42 -0.21 27.14
C LEU A 440 -14.60 -0.71 28.58
N ILE A 441 -15.63 -1.52 28.85
CA ILE A 441 -16.02 -1.91 30.22
C ILE A 441 -15.57 -3.32 30.55
N ASN A 442 -15.13 -3.53 31.80
CA ASN A 442 -14.74 -4.82 32.35
C ASN A 442 -15.93 -5.65 32.89
N ALA A 443 -17.06 -5.68 32.19
CA ALA A 443 -18.20 -6.51 32.56
C ALA A 443 -18.03 -7.91 31.95
N HIS A 444 -18.17 -8.96 32.77
CA HIS A 444 -18.15 -10.35 32.33
C HIS A 444 -19.54 -10.98 32.54
N THR A 445 -19.82 -11.98 31.73
CA THR A 445 -21.00 -12.82 31.90
C THR A 445 -20.82 -13.69 33.14
N SER A 446 -21.91 -14.04 33.84
CA SER A 446 -21.83 -14.98 34.97
C SER A 446 -21.19 -16.30 34.52
N ASN A 447 -20.50 -16.97 35.45
CA ASN A 447 -19.86 -18.30 35.27
C ASN A 447 -20.73 -19.35 34.55
N LYS A 448 -22.06 -19.22 34.63
CA LYS A 448 -23.01 -20.03 33.86
C LYS A 448 -22.73 -20.01 32.34
N TYR A 449 -22.12 -18.94 31.83
CA TYR A 449 -21.89 -18.67 30.41
C TYR A 449 -20.41 -18.48 30.05
N ASP A 450 -19.44 -18.83 30.92
CA ASP A 450 -18.00 -18.63 30.68
C ASP A 450 -17.52 -19.17 29.33
N TYR A 451 -18.03 -20.35 28.94
CA TYR A 451 -17.69 -20.99 27.66
C TYR A 451 -18.14 -20.18 26.42
N LEU A 452 -19.03 -19.18 26.61
CA LEU A 452 -19.55 -18.28 25.58
C LEU A 452 -18.96 -16.86 25.67
N GLU A 453 -18.17 -16.54 26.70
CA GLU A 453 -17.74 -15.16 26.99
C GLU A 453 -16.99 -14.52 25.79
N ASN A 454 -16.14 -15.30 25.11
CA ASN A 454 -15.39 -14.84 23.94
C ASN A 454 -16.22 -14.76 22.63
N TYR A 455 -17.44 -15.29 22.63
CA TYR A 455 -18.28 -15.43 21.44
C TYR A 455 -19.48 -14.48 21.41
N SER A 456 -19.68 -13.74 22.50
CA SER A 456 -20.70 -12.72 22.63
C SER A 456 -20.08 -11.34 22.37
N TRP A 457 -20.52 -10.70 21.29
CA TRP A 457 -20.14 -9.32 20.99
C TRP A 457 -20.87 -8.38 21.95
N GLN A 458 -20.12 -7.50 22.64
CA GLN A 458 -20.67 -6.55 23.59
C GLN A 458 -21.32 -7.20 24.84
N ASN A 459 -20.60 -8.09 25.53
CA ASN A 459 -21.04 -8.69 26.80
C ASN A 459 -21.70 -7.67 27.73
N CYS A 460 -22.83 -8.05 28.31
CA CYS A 460 -23.61 -7.24 29.24
C CYS A 460 -24.15 -5.92 28.68
N SER A 461 -24.10 -5.71 27.36
CA SER A 461 -24.64 -4.50 26.74
C SER A 461 -26.15 -4.60 26.64
N ASN A 462 -26.85 -3.72 27.35
CA ASN A 462 -28.30 -3.73 27.56
C ASN A 462 -28.83 -4.79 28.55
N SER A 463 -27.94 -5.51 29.24
CA SER A 463 -28.33 -6.41 30.34
C SER A 463 -28.20 -5.70 31.68
N GLU A 464 -29.07 -6.05 32.62
CA GLU A 464 -28.94 -5.61 34.01
C GLU A 464 -27.77 -6.35 34.67
N ILE A 465 -26.79 -5.59 35.16
CA ILE A 465 -25.61 -6.10 35.84
C ILE A 465 -25.86 -6.08 37.34
N TYR A 466 -25.53 -7.19 38.01
CA TYR A 466 -25.74 -7.38 39.44
C TYR A 466 -24.49 -7.99 40.10
N TYR A 467 -24.37 -7.84 41.42
CA TYR A 467 -23.26 -8.44 42.16
C TYR A 467 -23.52 -9.92 42.46
N SER A 468 -22.56 -10.78 42.13
CA SER A 468 -22.59 -12.21 42.41
C SER A 468 -21.67 -12.51 43.61
N GLU A 469 -22.25 -12.98 44.72
CA GLU A 469 -21.46 -13.35 45.91
C GLU A 469 -20.51 -14.51 45.64
N SER A 470 -20.89 -15.46 44.77
CA SER A 470 -20.05 -16.60 44.41
C SER A 470 -18.84 -16.21 43.55
N GLU A 471 -18.96 -15.14 42.77
CA GLU A 471 -17.93 -14.68 41.82
C GLU A 471 -17.17 -13.47 42.38
N GLU A 472 -17.61 -12.92 43.52
CA GLU A 472 -17.11 -11.72 44.17
C GLU A 472 -17.03 -10.49 43.22
N SER A 473 -17.89 -10.46 42.21
CA SER A 473 -17.80 -9.53 41.08
C SER A 473 -19.18 -9.10 40.56
N PHE A 474 -19.21 -8.06 39.73
CA PHE A 474 -20.40 -7.67 38.98
C PHE A 474 -20.50 -8.47 37.69
N VAL A 475 -21.62 -9.15 37.50
CA VAL A 475 -21.89 -10.05 36.38
C VAL A 475 -23.22 -9.72 35.73
N CYS A 476 -23.38 -10.14 34.47
CA CYS A 476 -24.69 -10.15 33.82
C CYS A 476 -25.07 -11.56 33.37
N ASP A 477 -26.37 -11.77 33.25
CA ASP A 477 -26.90 -12.85 32.44
C ASP A 477 -27.02 -12.41 30.97
N LEU A 478 -26.76 -13.34 30.06
CA LEU A 478 -27.08 -13.16 28.64
C LEU A 478 -28.60 -13.20 28.46
N ASP A 479 -29.15 -12.24 27.72
CA ASP A 479 -30.54 -12.32 27.28
C ASP A 479 -30.72 -13.44 26.23
N ASP A 480 -31.97 -13.81 25.93
CA ASP A 480 -32.27 -14.92 25.00
C ASP A 480 -31.63 -14.71 23.61
N TYR A 481 -31.57 -13.47 23.13
CA TYR A 481 -31.00 -13.14 21.83
C TYR A 481 -29.47 -13.25 21.85
N GLN A 482 -28.83 -12.64 22.84
CA GLN A 482 -27.38 -12.70 23.05
C GLN A 482 -26.91 -14.14 23.26
N PHE A 483 -27.65 -14.91 24.06
CA PHE A 483 -27.36 -16.32 24.30
C PHE A 483 -27.39 -17.13 23.00
N VAL A 484 -28.43 -16.96 22.17
CA VAL A 484 -28.54 -17.66 20.88
C VAL A 484 -27.40 -17.25 19.94
N GLN A 485 -27.09 -15.96 19.84
CA GLN A 485 -25.98 -15.47 18.99
C GLN A 485 -24.62 -16.02 19.44
N ALA A 486 -24.32 -15.92 20.74
CA ALA A 486 -23.05 -16.41 21.29
C ALA A 486 -22.93 -17.93 21.13
N LYS A 487 -24.02 -18.68 21.37
CA LYS A 487 -24.07 -20.12 21.16
C LYS A 487 -23.85 -20.51 19.69
N ASN A 488 -24.44 -19.76 18.76
CA ASN A 488 -24.23 -19.99 17.32
C ASN A 488 -22.77 -19.75 16.91
N ASN A 489 -22.17 -18.64 17.36
CA ASN A 489 -20.75 -18.35 17.12
C ASN A 489 -19.83 -19.42 17.72
N TYR A 490 -20.15 -19.91 18.92
CA TYR A 490 -19.44 -21.01 19.56
C TYR A 490 -19.54 -22.31 18.73
N ILE A 491 -20.72 -22.65 18.22
CA ILE A 491 -20.91 -23.82 17.35
C ILE A 491 -20.10 -23.68 16.06
N ILE A 492 -20.10 -22.50 15.44
CA ILE A 492 -19.32 -22.23 14.22
C ILE A 492 -17.82 -22.39 14.46
N ASP A 493 -17.30 -21.84 15.55
CA ASP A 493 -15.88 -21.97 15.91
C ASP A 493 -15.50 -23.44 16.18
N LYS A 494 -16.38 -24.19 16.87
CA LYS A 494 -16.19 -25.64 17.07
C LYS A 494 -16.25 -26.45 15.79
N LEU A 495 -17.07 -26.05 14.83
CA LEU A 495 -17.10 -26.65 13.50
C LEU A 495 -15.76 -26.40 12.81
N MET A 496 -15.27 -25.16 12.81
CA MET A 496 -14.02 -24.81 12.14
C MET A 496 -12.81 -25.52 12.73
N GLN A 497 -12.73 -25.62 14.07
CA GLN A 497 -11.66 -26.37 14.74
C GLN A 497 -11.66 -27.86 14.40
N ASN A 498 -12.81 -28.43 14.07
CA ASN A 498 -12.96 -29.86 13.74
C ASN A 498 -13.21 -30.11 12.25
N PHE A 499 -13.10 -29.08 11.41
CA PHE A 499 -13.57 -29.12 10.03
C PHE A 499 -12.90 -30.22 9.22
N ASP A 500 -11.59 -30.41 9.37
CA ASP A 500 -10.82 -31.46 8.68
C ASP A 500 -11.23 -32.88 9.09
N ASN A 501 -11.77 -33.06 10.30
CA ASN A 501 -12.21 -34.37 10.79
C ASN A 501 -13.65 -34.69 10.38
N ILE A 502 -14.46 -33.67 10.15
CA ILE A 502 -15.89 -33.79 9.84
C ILE A 502 -16.13 -33.75 8.34
N SER A 503 -15.45 -32.84 7.65
CA SER A 503 -15.56 -32.73 6.20
C SER A 503 -14.81 -33.89 5.55
N SER A 504 -15.41 -34.50 4.53
CA SER A 504 -14.70 -35.43 3.64
C SER A 504 -13.70 -34.72 2.72
N ILE A 505 -13.55 -33.40 2.87
CA ILE A 505 -12.76 -32.52 2.02
C ILE A 505 -11.30 -32.60 2.49
N THR A 506 -10.49 -33.40 1.81
CA THR A 506 -9.07 -33.55 2.15
C THR A 506 -8.23 -32.39 1.61
N HIS A 507 -7.79 -31.48 2.48
CA HIS A 507 -6.85 -30.41 2.11
C HIS A 507 -5.43 -30.98 1.93
N LYS A 508 -4.86 -30.87 0.71
CA LYS A 508 -3.43 -31.10 0.45
C LYS A 508 -2.78 -29.88 -0.20
N VAL A 509 -2.93 -28.69 0.38
CA VAL A 509 -2.14 -27.52 -0.04
C VAL A 509 -1.44 -26.90 1.16
N LYS A 510 -0.11 -27.00 1.17
CA LYS A 510 0.76 -26.28 2.11
C LYS A 510 1.08 -24.91 1.52
N HIS A 511 0.45 -23.85 2.00
CA HIS A 511 0.97 -22.49 1.80
C HIS A 511 1.22 -21.76 3.11
N LYS A 512 2.49 -21.40 3.32
CA LYS A 512 2.94 -20.57 4.44
C LYS A 512 2.71 -19.11 4.05
N ARG A 513 1.65 -18.46 4.55
CA ARG A 513 1.57 -16.99 4.59
C ARG A 513 2.07 -16.48 5.94
N ASN A 514 3.00 -15.54 5.90
CA ASN A 514 3.38 -14.75 7.06
C ASN A 514 2.15 -13.95 7.51
N TYR A 515 1.87 -14.01 8.81
CA TYR A 515 0.76 -13.37 9.54
C TYR A 515 -0.55 -14.18 9.64
N GLY A 516 -0.56 -15.14 10.57
CA GLY A 516 -1.49 -15.11 11.70
C GLY A 516 -2.94 -15.58 11.48
N SER A 517 -3.14 -16.84 11.11
CA SER A 517 -4.09 -17.84 11.68
C SER A 517 -4.19 -19.00 10.67
N GLU A 518 -4.12 -20.24 11.16
CA GLU A 518 -4.08 -21.47 10.33
C GLU A 518 -5.50 -21.94 9.94
N PHE A 519 -6.33 -21.04 9.41
CA PHE A 519 -7.58 -21.43 8.76
C PHE A 519 -7.56 -20.90 7.32
N ASP A 520 -7.41 -21.82 6.36
CA ASP A 520 -7.40 -21.50 4.92
C ASP A 520 -8.81 -21.19 4.37
N TRP A 521 -9.87 -21.44 5.15
CA TRP A 521 -11.27 -21.20 4.81
C TRP A 521 -11.89 -20.09 5.66
N ASN A 522 -12.49 -19.09 5.01
CA ASN A 522 -13.33 -18.09 5.64
C ASN A 522 -14.79 -18.55 5.57
N ILE A 523 -15.54 -18.40 6.67
CA ILE A 523 -17.00 -18.55 6.64
C ILE A 523 -17.60 -17.23 6.19
N GLU A 524 -18.35 -17.25 5.09
CA GLU A 524 -19.00 -16.07 4.49
C GLU A 524 -20.44 -15.94 4.97
N GLU A 525 -21.21 -17.03 4.90
CA GLU A 525 -22.63 -17.05 5.27
C GLU A 525 -22.95 -18.23 6.19
N THR A 526 -23.88 -18.02 7.13
CA THR A 526 -24.40 -19.08 8.01
C THR A 526 -25.90 -18.96 8.22
N GLN A 527 -26.58 -20.11 8.24
CA GLN A 527 -28.00 -20.21 8.53
C GLN A 527 -28.29 -21.47 9.36
N PHE A 528 -28.80 -21.26 10.58
CA PHE A 528 -29.26 -22.34 11.45
C PHE A 528 -30.72 -22.68 11.15
N LYS A 529 -31.02 -23.96 10.91
CA LYS A 529 -32.39 -24.49 10.80
C LYS A 529 -32.52 -25.74 11.66
N ALA A 530 -33.21 -25.62 12.79
CA ALA A 530 -33.32 -26.68 13.79
C ALA A 530 -31.92 -27.20 14.20
N ASN A 531 -31.60 -28.46 13.92
CA ASN A 531 -30.32 -29.09 14.25
C ASN A 531 -29.37 -29.17 13.04
N THR A 532 -29.62 -28.39 11.99
CA THR A 532 -28.80 -28.34 10.78
C THR A 532 -28.23 -26.94 10.61
N LEU A 533 -26.92 -26.83 10.44
CA LEU A 533 -26.21 -25.61 10.08
C LEU A 533 -25.92 -25.63 8.58
N TYR A 534 -26.44 -24.65 7.86
CA TYR A 534 -26.07 -24.35 6.47
C TYR A 534 -25.03 -23.25 6.49
N PHE A 535 -23.98 -23.36 5.70
CA PHE A 535 -22.91 -22.39 5.70
C PHE A 535 -22.11 -22.41 4.40
N THR A 536 -21.48 -21.29 4.11
CA THR A 536 -20.65 -21.10 2.93
C THR A 536 -19.22 -20.83 3.39
N ILE A 537 -18.26 -21.60 2.86
CA ILE A 537 -16.83 -21.39 3.10
C ILE A 537 -16.11 -20.98 1.82
N SER A 538 -15.15 -20.07 1.93
CA SER A 538 -14.35 -19.59 0.80
C SER A 538 -12.85 -19.58 1.09
N ASP A 539 -12.01 -19.84 0.07
CA ASP A 539 -10.54 -19.71 0.16
C ASP A 539 -9.97 -18.64 -0.80
N MET A 540 -10.80 -17.67 -1.19
CA MET A 540 -10.64 -16.69 -2.30
C MET A 540 -10.80 -17.25 -3.72
N SER A 541 -10.61 -18.55 -3.94
CA SER A 541 -10.67 -19.16 -5.29
C SER A 541 -11.83 -20.13 -5.44
N LEU A 542 -12.21 -20.77 -4.35
CA LEU A 542 -13.34 -21.69 -4.26
C LEU A 542 -14.32 -21.19 -3.22
N GLU A 543 -15.60 -21.36 -3.50
CA GLU A 543 -16.70 -21.14 -2.58
C GLU A 543 -17.51 -22.44 -2.49
N ILE A 544 -17.72 -22.95 -1.27
CA ILE A 544 -18.43 -24.21 -1.02
C ILE A 544 -19.63 -23.92 -0.13
N ASP A 545 -20.81 -24.19 -0.66
CA ASP A 545 -22.02 -24.28 0.14
C ASP A 545 -22.12 -25.67 0.74
N ALA A 546 -22.22 -25.74 2.06
CA ALA A 546 -22.32 -27.00 2.79
C ALA A 546 -23.43 -26.94 3.85
N LYS A 547 -23.81 -28.12 4.33
CA LYS A 547 -24.56 -28.25 5.56
C LYS A 547 -23.98 -29.34 6.45
N VAL A 548 -24.22 -29.22 7.75
CA VAL A 548 -23.84 -30.22 8.74
C VAL A 548 -24.93 -30.30 9.80
N ASP A 549 -25.27 -31.50 10.22
CA ASP A 549 -26.15 -31.73 11.36
C ASP A 549 -25.34 -31.65 12.65
N TYR A 550 -25.90 -31.11 13.71
CA TYR A 550 -25.21 -30.96 14.98
C TYR A 550 -26.13 -31.26 16.17
N THR A 551 -25.52 -31.76 17.25
CA THR A 551 -26.15 -31.94 18.55
C THR A 551 -25.32 -31.24 19.62
N PHE A 552 -25.95 -30.34 20.36
CA PHE A 552 -25.31 -29.63 21.47
C PHE A 552 -25.60 -30.35 22.79
N ASN A 553 -24.56 -30.65 23.58
CA ASN A 553 -24.71 -31.23 24.91
C ASN A 553 -24.69 -30.13 25.98
N ASP A 554 -25.83 -29.89 26.64
CA ASP A 554 -25.95 -28.83 27.64
C ASP A 554 -25.17 -29.12 28.94
N GLU A 555 -24.79 -30.36 29.24
CA GLU A 555 -24.01 -30.72 30.43
C GLU A 555 -22.51 -30.55 30.20
N THR A 556 -22.00 -31.07 29.08
CA THR A 556 -20.56 -31.00 28.76
C THR A 556 -20.16 -29.71 28.04
N LYS A 557 -21.16 -28.95 27.54
CA LYS A 557 -20.97 -27.76 26.68
C LYS A 557 -20.26 -28.04 25.36
N ASP A 558 -20.26 -29.28 24.91
CA ASP A 558 -19.65 -29.70 23.64
C ASP A 558 -20.67 -29.82 22.50
N VAL A 559 -20.16 -29.75 21.27
CA VAL A 559 -20.91 -29.94 20.03
C VAL A 559 -20.43 -31.19 19.33
N ILE A 560 -21.37 -32.05 18.94
CA ILE A 560 -21.12 -33.22 18.10
C ILE A 560 -21.70 -32.92 16.72
N PHE A 561 -20.90 -33.06 15.68
CA PHE A 561 -21.31 -32.87 14.29
C PHE A 561 -21.50 -34.23 13.59
N SER A 562 -22.51 -34.32 12.73
CA SER A 562 -22.81 -35.49 11.89
C SER A 562 -23.31 -35.06 10.50
N ASP A 563 -23.34 -36.01 9.57
CA ASP A 563 -24.05 -35.86 8.29
C ASP A 563 -23.64 -34.62 7.47
N PHE A 564 -22.34 -34.34 7.40
CA PHE A 564 -21.78 -33.30 6.55
C PHE A 564 -22.09 -33.56 5.06
N GLU A 565 -22.67 -32.57 4.38
CA GLU A 565 -23.05 -32.67 2.98
C GLU A 565 -22.68 -31.38 2.24
N VAL A 566 -21.85 -31.50 1.20
CA VAL A 566 -21.60 -30.40 0.25
C VAL A 566 -22.83 -30.23 -0.63
N LYS A 567 -23.36 -29.01 -0.70
CA LYS A 567 -24.51 -28.65 -1.54
C LYS A 567 -24.08 -28.17 -2.90
N ASP A 568 -23.24 -27.15 -2.95
CA ASP A 568 -22.78 -26.51 -4.17
C ASP A 568 -21.31 -26.09 -4.07
N VAL A 569 -20.67 -25.91 -5.22
CA VAL A 569 -19.28 -25.47 -5.32
C VAL A 569 -19.12 -24.49 -6.49
N GLU A 570 -18.72 -23.26 -6.18
CA GLU A 570 -18.45 -22.21 -7.16
C GLU A 570 -16.94 -21.90 -7.21
N ILE A 571 -16.43 -21.64 -8.43
CA ILE A 571 -15.02 -21.24 -8.65
C ILE A 571 -15.01 -19.75 -8.96
N ASN A 572 -14.37 -18.97 -8.10
CA ASN A 572 -14.24 -17.53 -8.26
C ASN A 572 -13.09 -17.21 -9.24
N ASP A 573 -13.45 -16.66 -10.42
CA ASP A 573 -12.62 -16.52 -11.64
C ASP A 573 -11.57 -15.38 -11.58
N TYR A 574 -10.93 -15.19 -10.42
CA TYR A 574 -9.83 -14.23 -10.27
C TYR A 574 -8.51 -14.82 -10.80
N ASN A 575 -8.33 -14.86 -12.12
CA ASN A 575 -7.02 -14.94 -12.80
C ASN A 575 -6.00 -15.94 -12.18
N PHE A 576 -6.39 -17.19 -11.98
CA PHE A 576 -5.47 -18.24 -11.53
C PHE A 576 -5.48 -19.45 -12.45
N ASP A 577 -4.27 -19.93 -12.78
CA ASP A 577 -4.05 -21.13 -13.59
C ASP A 577 -4.84 -22.30 -13.00
N LYS A 578 -5.66 -22.93 -13.85
CA LYS A 578 -6.55 -24.08 -13.62
C LYS A 578 -5.85 -25.36 -13.07
N ILE A 579 -4.60 -25.26 -12.62
CA ILE A 579 -3.66 -26.34 -12.31
C ILE A 579 -3.58 -26.62 -10.78
N TYR A 580 -4.21 -25.80 -9.92
CA TYR A 580 -3.95 -25.88 -8.47
C TYR A 580 -4.81 -26.84 -7.64
N TYR A 581 -5.93 -27.37 -8.17
CA TYR A 581 -6.77 -28.32 -7.44
C TYR A 581 -6.73 -29.70 -8.12
N GLU A 582 -5.78 -30.55 -7.74
CA GLU A 582 -5.83 -31.98 -8.10
C GLU A 582 -6.74 -32.71 -7.09
N LYS A 583 -7.91 -33.16 -7.56
CA LYS A 583 -8.81 -34.13 -6.90
C LYS A 583 -9.18 -33.82 -5.44
N PHE A 584 -10.28 -33.09 -5.24
CA PHE A 584 -11.04 -33.20 -3.99
C PHE A 584 -11.82 -34.51 -3.98
N GLU A 585 -11.42 -35.48 -3.14
CA GLU A 585 -12.27 -36.66 -2.88
C GLU A 585 -13.55 -36.19 -2.16
N GLY A 586 -14.73 -36.52 -2.71
CA GLY A 586 -16.04 -36.16 -2.16
C GLY A 586 -16.79 -35.02 -2.87
N ILE A 587 -16.16 -34.33 -3.83
CA ILE A 587 -16.79 -33.29 -4.67
C ILE A 587 -16.98 -33.78 -6.13
N ASP A 588 -16.55 -35.01 -6.43
CA ASP A 588 -16.64 -35.63 -7.75
C ASP A 588 -18.08 -35.57 -8.32
N GLY A 589 -18.27 -34.78 -9.39
CA GLY A 589 -19.53 -34.61 -10.10
C GLY A 589 -20.33 -33.32 -9.81
N LYS A 590 -19.80 -32.41 -8.97
CA LYS A 590 -20.44 -31.11 -8.66
C LYS A 590 -19.67 -29.88 -9.15
N ILE A 591 -18.51 -30.06 -9.77
CA ILE A 591 -17.73 -28.98 -10.39
C ILE A 591 -18.02 -29.04 -11.90
N GLU A 592 -18.73 -28.06 -12.45
CA GLU A 592 -18.94 -27.91 -13.91
C GLU A 592 -17.84 -27.05 -14.57
#